data_AF-A0A8C3HDI3-F1
#
_entry.id   AF-A0A8C3HDI3-F1
#
_cell.length_a   1.000
_cell.length_b   1.000
_cell.length_c   1.000
_cell.angle_alpha   90.00
_cell.angle_beta   90.00
_cell.angle_gamma   90.00
#
_symmetry.space_group_name_H-M   'P 1'
#
loop_
_entity.id
_entity.type
_entity.pdbx_description
1 polymer ?
#
loop_
_entity_poly.entity_id
_entity_poly.type
_entity_poly.pdbx_seq_one_letter_code
_entity_poly.pdbx_strand_id
1 'polypeptide(L)'
;SYYFDRDDVALRHVAKFLKEQSHEEREHAEKFLTYQNKRGGQVILQDIQKPERDEWGNSLEALQCALQLEKTLNQALLDLHKLATEKNDPHLYDFLESEYLEEQVKTIKQLGDHVTNLKRLGVPQNGMGEYLFDKLTLGESS
;
A
#
# COMPACT_ATOMS: atom_id res chain seq x y z
N SER A 1 -0.87 1.30 10.79
CA SER A 1 -1.89 2.14 11.43
C SER A 1 -1.83 2.04 12.95
N TYR A 2 -2.29 0.95 13.57
CA TYR A 2 -2.39 0.84 15.05
C TYR A 2 -1.08 1.00 15.83
N TYR A 3 0.08 0.67 15.25
CA TYR A 3 1.37 1.00 15.86
C TYR A 3 1.53 2.51 16.11
N PHE A 4 1.18 3.34 15.13
CA PHE A 4 1.30 4.80 15.21
C PHE A 4 0.19 5.46 16.05
N ASP A 5 -0.84 4.70 16.41
CA ASP A 5 -1.95 5.14 17.28
C ASP A 5 -1.66 4.90 18.77
N ARG A 6 -0.61 4.13 19.09
CA ARG A 6 -0.17 3.93 20.48
C ARG A 6 0.23 5.25 21.14
N ASP A 7 0.06 5.33 22.45
CA ASP A 7 0.40 6.50 23.25
C ASP A 7 1.90 6.82 23.25
N ASP A 8 2.75 5.81 23.07
CA ASP A 8 4.20 5.94 23.00
C ASP A 8 4.76 6.25 21.60
N VAL A 9 3.89 6.36 20.58
CA VAL A 9 4.25 6.76 19.20
C VAL A 9 3.48 8.01 18.75
N ALA A 10 2.16 8.03 18.92
CA ALA A 10 1.26 9.20 18.81
C ALA A 10 1.32 10.01 17.49
N LEU A 11 1.46 9.34 16.34
CA LEU A 11 1.45 9.96 15.00
C LEU A 11 0.10 9.72 14.30
N ARG A 12 -0.89 10.54 14.68
CA ARG A 12 -2.30 10.38 14.27
C ARG A 12 -2.51 10.34 12.75
N HIS A 13 -1.86 11.21 11.97
CA HIS A 13 -2.12 11.27 10.53
C HIS A 13 -1.37 10.17 9.79
N VAL A 14 -0.21 9.72 10.26
CA VAL A 14 0.43 8.49 9.79
C VAL A 14 -0.47 7.28 10.06
N ALA A 15 -1.07 7.20 11.25
CA ALA A 15 -2.01 6.13 11.60
C ALA A 15 -3.24 6.13 10.67
N LYS A 16 -3.82 7.31 10.41
CA LYS A 16 -4.96 7.51 9.51
C LYS A 16 -4.62 7.13 8.06
N PHE A 17 -3.52 7.66 7.51
CA PHE A 17 -3.06 7.35 6.16
C PHE A 17 -2.91 5.84 5.94
N LEU A 18 -2.20 5.14 6.84
CA LEU A 18 -2.04 3.68 6.73
C LEU A 18 -3.34 2.90 6.95
N LYS A 19 -4.34 3.50 7.61
CA LYS A 19 -5.67 2.90 7.75
C LYS A 19 -6.45 3.01 6.45
N GLU A 20 -6.38 4.16 5.79
CA GLU A 20 -6.98 4.40 4.48
C GLU A 20 -6.39 3.46 3.43
N GLN A 21 -5.07 3.33 3.37
CA GLN A 21 -4.40 2.35 2.49
C GLN A 21 -4.87 0.91 2.78
N SER A 22 -5.03 0.53 4.05
CA SER A 22 -5.59 -0.79 4.39
C SER A 22 -7.04 -0.98 3.94
N HIS A 23 -7.83 0.08 3.79
CA HIS A 23 -9.19 0.00 3.26
C HIS A 23 -9.18 -0.10 1.74
N GLU A 24 -8.33 0.67 1.06
CA GLU A 24 -8.14 0.59 -0.40
C GLU A 24 -7.70 -0.82 -0.83
N GLU A 25 -6.71 -1.42 -0.16
CA GLU A 25 -6.27 -2.80 -0.44
C GLU A 25 -7.36 -3.86 -0.23
N ARG A 26 -8.29 -3.60 0.70
CA ARG A 26 -9.45 -4.46 0.88
C ARG A 26 -10.42 -4.34 -0.30
N GLU A 27 -10.67 -3.13 -0.79
CA GLU A 27 -11.49 -2.91 -1.98
C GLU A 27 -10.86 -3.58 -3.20
N HIS A 28 -9.54 -3.49 -3.38
CA HIS A 28 -8.80 -4.22 -4.41
C HIS A 28 -8.99 -5.74 -4.33
N ALA A 29 -8.90 -6.32 -3.13
CA ALA A 29 -9.18 -7.74 -2.95
C ALA A 29 -10.63 -8.09 -3.34
N GLU A 30 -11.60 -7.28 -2.93
CA GLU A 30 -13.02 -7.48 -3.26
C GLU A 30 -13.31 -7.34 -4.78
N LYS A 31 -12.61 -6.44 -5.48
CA LYS A 31 -12.65 -6.34 -6.96
C LYS A 31 -12.17 -7.65 -7.61
N PHE A 32 -11.07 -8.24 -7.15
CA PHE A 32 -10.61 -9.54 -7.66
C PHE A 32 -11.61 -10.68 -7.40
N LEU A 33 -12.19 -10.75 -6.20
CA LEU A 33 -13.21 -11.76 -5.87
C LEU A 33 -14.43 -11.63 -6.78
N THR A 34 -14.88 -10.40 -7.01
CA THR A 34 -16.01 -10.10 -7.91
C THR A 34 -15.68 -10.47 -9.35
N TYR A 35 -14.47 -10.12 -9.80
CA TYR A 35 -14.00 -10.43 -11.15
C TYR A 35 -13.90 -11.94 -11.40
N GLN A 36 -13.38 -12.69 -10.42
CA GLN A 36 -13.29 -14.15 -10.48
C GLN A 36 -14.68 -14.76 -10.70
N ASN A 37 -15.68 -14.33 -9.92
CA ASN A 37 -17.07 -14.78 -10.09
C ASN A 37 -17.67 -14.33 -11.43
N LYS A 38 -17.38 -13.10 -11.89
CA LYS A 38 -17.84 -12.56 -13.19
C LYS A 38 -17.38 -13.44 -14.37
N ARG A 39 -16.19 -14.04 -14.25
CA ARG A 39 -15.61 -14.93 -15.28
C ARG A 39 -16.05 -16.40 -15.14
N GLY A 40 -16.91 -16.72 -14.17
CA GLY A 40 -17.33 -18.09 -13.86
C GLY A 40 -16.27 -18.92 -13.12
N GLY A 41 -15.22 -18.27 -12.62
CA GLY A 41 -14.21 -18.89 -11.77
C GLY A 41 -14.73 -19.14 -10.36
N GLN A 42 -14.04 -19.99 -9.63
CA GLN A 42 -14.31 -20.26 -8.22
C GLN A 42 -13.25 -19.60 -7.34
N VAL A 43 -13.69 -18.92 -6.29
CA VAL A 43 -12.80 -18.38 -5.26
C VAL A 43 -12.39 -19.49 -4.30
N ILE A 44 -11.08 -19.64 -4.09
CA ILE A 44 -10.51 -20.55 -3.09
C ILE A 44 -9.65 -19.72 -2.14
N LEU A 45 -10.18 -19.41 -0.95
CA LEU A 45 -9.48 -18.61 0.06
C LEU A 45 -8.38 -19.42 0.74
N GLN A 46 -7.32 -18.73 1.15
CA GLN A 46 -6.18 -19.27 1.91
C GLN A 46 -5.98 -18.44 3.18
N ASP A 47 -5.17 -18.94 4.10
CA ASP A 47 -4.83 -18.23 5.33
C ASP A 47 -4.05 -16.94 5.03
N ILE A 48 -4.51 -15.82 5.59
CA ILE A 48 -3.79 -14.55 5.52
C ILE A 48 -2.72 -14.55 6.61
N GLN A 49 -1.46 -14.57 6.20
CA GLN A 49 -0.34 -14.54 7.13
C GLN A 49 -0.30 -13.21 7.87
N LYS A 50 0.08 -13.26 9.16
CA LYS A 50 0.33 -12.04 9.93
C LYS A 50 1.50 -11.24 9.32
N PRO A 51 1.59 -9.92 9.59
CA PRO A 51 2.76 -9.14 9.21
C PRO A 51 4.05 -9.72 9.80
N GLU A 52 5.18 -9.49 9.12
CA GLU A 52 6.51 -9.99 9.51
C GLU A 52 6.99 -9.48 10.88
N ARG A 53 6.46 -8.35 11.33
CA ARG A 53 6.81 -7.70 12.59
C ARG A 53 5.61 -6.99 13.21
N ASP A 54 5.62 -6.89 14.53
CA ASP A 54 4.60 -6.20 15.32
C ASP A 54 5.02 -4.76 15.68
N GLU A 55 6.33 -4.51 15.75
CA GLU A 55 6.96 -3.20 15.99
C GLU A 55 7.50 -2.62 14.68
N TRP A 56 7.20 -1.34 14.40
CA TRP A 56 7.51 -0.70 13.11
C TRP A 56 8.54 0.43 13.20
N GLY A 57 9.02 0.75 14.40
CA GLY A 57 10.05 1.76 14.62
C GLY A 57 9.53 3.17 14.41
N ASN A 58 9.71 3.72 13.21
CA ASN A 58 9.35 5.08 12.86
C ASN A 58 8.64 5.12 11.49
N SER A 59 8.06 6.25 11.16
CA SER A 59 7.35 6.50 9.89
C SER A 59 8.24 6.25 8.67
N LEU A 60 9.54 6.54 8.73
CA LEU A 60 10.44 6.28 7.60
C LEU A 60 10.57 4.77 7.35
N GLU A 61 10.85 3.98 8.39
CA GLU A 61 10.94 2.52 8.28
C GLU A 61 9.62 1.89 7.83
N ALA A 62 8.50 2.32 8.42
CA ALA A 62 7.18 1.81 8.06
C ALA A 62 6.81 2.13 6.60
N LEU A 63 7.04 3.36 6.13
CA LEU A 63 6.75 3.74 4.75
C LEU A 63 7.72 3.14 3.75
N GLN A 64 8.98 2.85 4.14
CA GLN A 64 9.89 2.05 3.32
C GLN A 64 9.40 0.60 3.18
N CYS A 65 8.87 0.01 4.26
CA CYS A 65 8.27 -1.32 4.19
C CYS A 65 7.00 -1.32 3.31
N ALA A 66 6.13 -0.31 3.47
CA ALA A 66 4.96 -0.15 2.62
C ALA A 66 5.35 0.01 1.13
N LEU A 67 6.33 0.86 0.83
CA LEU A 67 6.83 1.04 -0.54
C LEU A 67 7.38 -0.27 -1.14
N GLN A 68 8.05 -1.10 -0.33
CA GLN A 68 8.55 -2.38 -0.79
C GLN A 68 7.41 -3.39 -1.01
N LEU A 69 6.39 -3.39 -0.13
CA LEU A 69 5.20 -4.20 -0.29
C LEU A 69 4.46 -3.84 -1.59
N GLU A 70 4.21 -2.55 -1.85
CA GLU A 70 3.56 -2.11 -3.08
C GLU A 70 4.33 -2.51 -4.34
N LYS A 71 5.66 -2.41 -4.31
CA LYS A 71 6.49 -2.90 -5.43
C LYS A 71 6.35 -4.40 -5.66
N THR A 72 6.24 -5.18 -4.58
CA THR A 72 6.01 -6.62 -4.67
C THR A 72 4.61 -6.94 -5.21
N LEU A 73 3.58 -6.22 -4.76
CA LEU A 73 2.21 -6.35 -5.29
C LEU A 73 2.14 -5.97 -6.77
N ASN A 74 2.76 -4.85 -7.15
CA ASN A 74 2.85 -4.43 -8.55
C ASN A 74 3.60 -5.48 -9.41
N GLN A 75 4.66 -6.10 -8.91
CA GLN A 75 5.32 -7.19 -9.63
C GLN A 75 4.39 -8.39 -9.83
N ALA A 76 3.62 -8.78 -8.80
CA ALA A 76 2.64 -9.87 -8.91
C ALA A 76 1.53 -9.54 -9.94
N LEU A 77 1.10 -8.28 -10.02
CA LEU A 77 0.14 -7.80 -11.04
C LEU A 77 0.74 -7.85 -12.45
N LEU A 78 2.00 -7.45 -12.62
CA LEU A 78 2.70 -7.54 -13.91
C LEU A 78 2.88 -9.00 -14.35
N ASP A 79 3.19 -9.91 -13.42
CA ASP A 79 3.30 -11.33 -13.70
C ASP A 79 1.95 -11.94 -14.09
N LEU A 80 0.87 -11.53 -13.41
CA LEU A 80 -0.50 -11.93 -13.75
C LEU A 80 -0.95 -11.37 -15.10
N HIS A 81 -0.59 -10.13 -15.42
CA HIS A 81 -0.86 -9.49 -16.72
C HIS A 81 -0.11 -10.19 -17.87
N LYS A 82 1.16 -10.55 -17.64
CA LYS A 82 1.94 -11.37 -18.57
C LYS A 82 1.27 -12.72 -18.80
N LEU A 83 0.81 -13.39 -17.74
CA LEU A 83 0.07 -14.66 -17.86
C LEU A 83 -1.22 -14.48 -18.67
N ALA A 84 -1.98 -13.41 -18.44
CA ALA A 84 -3.18 -13.09 -19.21
C ALA A 84 -2.85 -12.95 -20.72
N THR A 85 -1.73 -12.30 -21.03
CA THR A 85 -1.24 -12.13 -22.40
C THR A 85 -0.86 -13.48 -23.03
N GLU A 86 -0.09 -14.31 -22.32
CA GLU A 86 0.28 -15.66 -22.78
C GLU A 86 -0.93 -16.58 -23.01
N LYS A 87 -2.01 -16.36 -22.26
CA LYS A 87 -3.28 -17.09 -22.40
C LYS A 87 -4.27 -16.44 -23.37
N ASN A 88 -3.91 -15.33 -24.00
CA ASN A 88 -4.79 -14.54 -24.89
C ASN A 88 -6.11 -14.17 -24.21
N ASP A 89 -6.07 -13.68 -22.97
CA ASP A 89 -7.23 -13.18 -22.23
C ASP A 89 -7.28 -11.63 -22.23
N PRO A 90 -7.88 -11.01 -23.27
CA PRO A 90 -7.90 -9.55 -23.38
C PRO A 90 -8.77 -8.87 -22.33
N HIS A 91 -9.77 -9.57 -21.75
CA HIS A 91 -10.62 -8.98 -20.71
C HIS A 91 -9.93 -9.01 -19.34
N LEU A 92 -9.00 -9.95 -19.09
CA LEU A 92 -8.14 -9.92 -17.90
C LEU A 92 -7.05 -8.86 -18.03
N TYR A 93 -6.48 -8.69 -19.23
CA TYR A 93 -5.57 -7.59 -19.54
C TYR A 93 -6.19 -6.23 -19.19
N ASP A 94 -7.36 -5.93 -19.76
CA ASP A 94 -8.05 -4.65 -19.57
C ASP A 94 -8.42 -4.39 -18.10
N PHE A 95 -8.88 -5.43 -17.39
CA PHE A 95 -9.18 -5.34 -15.96
C PHE A 95 -7.96 -4.99 -15.11
N LEU A 96 -6.81 -5.61 -15.38
CA LEU A 96 -5.58 -5.32 -14.62
C LEU A 96 -5.06 -3.90 -14.89
N GLU A 97 -5.14 -3.45 -16.13
CA GLU A 97 -4.70 -2.10 -16.51
C GLU A 97 -5.59 -1.00 -15.95
N SER A 98 -6.91 -1.17 -16.08
CA SER A 98 -7.90 -0.15 -15.68
C SER A 98 -8.04 -0.03 -14.17
N GLU A 99 -8.03 -1.16 -13.44
CA GLU A 99 -8.38 -1.17 -12.02
C GLU A 99 -7.17 -1.18 -11.09
N TYR A 100 -5.95 -1.50 -11.57
CA TYR A 100 -4.80 -1.72 -10.66
C TYR A 100 -3.49 -1.05 -11.11
N LEU A 101 -3.02 -1.26 -12.34
CA LEU A 101 -1.63 -0.87 -12.69
C LEU A 101 -1.40 0.64 -12.60
N GLU A 102 -2.37 1.46 -13.01
CA GLU A 102 -2.29 2.92 -12.89
C GLU A 102 -2.34 3.38 -11.43
N GLU A 103 -3.16 2.73 -10.59
CA GLU A 103 -3.24 3.03 -9.15
C GLU A 103 -1.93 2.67 -8.46
N GLN A 104 -1.35 1.51 -8.78
CA GLN A 104 -0.07 1.06 -8.23
C GLN A 104 1.08 2.02 -8.53
N VAL A 105 1.18 2.52 -9.75
CA VAL A 105 2.22 3.51 -10.11
C VAL A 105 2.06 4.80 -9.29
N LYS A 106 0.82 5.26 -9.06
CA LYS A 106 0.54 6.45 -8.23
C LYS A 106 0.91 6.22 -6.76
N THR A 107 0.51 5.09 -6.18
CA THR A 107 0.81 4.74 -4.78
C THR A 107 2.32 4.60 -4.56
N ILE A 108 3.02 3.88 -5.45
CA ILE A 108 4.49 3.74 -5.39
C ILE A 108 5.18 5.12 -5.47
N LYS A 109 4.70 6.01 -6.34
CA LYS A 109 5.24 7.37 -6.45
C LYS A 109 5.02 8.18 -5.18
N GLN A 110 3.80 8.16 -4.64
CA GLN A 110 3.44 8.88 -3.41
C GLN A 110 4.27 8.41 -2.22
N LEU A 111 4.37 7.09 -2.02
CA LEU A 111 5.22 6.51 -0.96
C LEU A 111 6.69 6.85 -1.16
N GLY A 112 7.19 6.84 -2.40
CA GLY A 112 8.55 7.28 -2.73
C GLY A 112 8.84 8.73 -2.37
N ASP A 113 7.87 9.63 -2.60
CA ASP A 113 7.98 11.04 -2.21
C ASP A 113 7.97 11.21 -0.70
N HIS A 114 7.10 10.51 0.00
CA HIS A 114 7.03 10.51 1.46
C HIS A 114 8.34 10.02 2.10
N VAL A 115 8.88 8.89 1.63
CA VAL A 115 10.18 8.37 2.07
C VAL A 115 11.30 9.39 1.82
N THR A 116 11.29 10.05 0.67
CA THR A 116 12.29 11.08 0.33
C THR A 116 12.20 12.28 1.27
N ASN A 117 11.00 12.76 1.57
CA ASN A 117 10.80 13.90 2.47
C ASN A 117 11.17 13.57 3.92
N LEU A 118 10.80 12.38 4.42
CA LEU A 118 11.20 11.94 5.76
C LEU A 118 12.73 11.86 5.92
N LYS A 119 13.44 11.36 4.90
CA LYS A 119 14.92 11.39 4.88
C LYS A 119 15.47 12.82 4.91
N ARG A 120 14.89 13.74 4.12
CA ARG A 120 15.30 15.16 4.10
C ARG A 120 15.04 15.87 5.44
N LEU A 121 14.01 15.45 6.16
CA LEU A 121 13.68 15.94 7.50
C LEU A 121 14.55 15.33 8.61
N GLY A 122 15.43 14.38 8.27
CA GLY A 122 16.41 13.79 9.19
C GLY A 122 15.85 12.66 10.07
N VAL A 123 14.76 12.01 9.67
CA VAL A 123 14.21 10.83 10.36
C VAL A 123 15.14 9.63 10.14
N PRO A 124 15.45 8.81 11.16
CA PRO A 124 14.88 8.80 12.52
C PRO A 124 15.59 9.68 13.56
N GLN A 125 16.72 10.31 13.25
CA GLN A 125 17.50 11.04 14.25
C GLN A 125 16.81 12.32 14.75
N ASN A 126 15.92 12.88 13.93
CA ASN A 126 15.20 14.11 14.22
C ASN A 126 13.69 13.87 14.38
N GLY A 127 13.24 13.68 15.62
CA GLY A 127 11.81 13.49 15.94
C GLY A 127 10.92 14.68 15.55
N MET A 128 11.46 15.90 15.49
CA MET A 128 10.68 17.05 14.97
C MET A 128 10.36 16.89 13.48
N GLY A 129 11.26 16.26 12.72
CA GLY A 129 11.05 15.99 11.30
C GLY A 129 9.85 15.09 11.06
N GLU A 130 9.75 14.01 11.83
CA GLU A 130 8.63 13.08 11.79
C GLU A 130 7.31 13.74 12.23
N TYR A 131 7.34 14.57 13.28
CA TYR A 131 6.17 15.33 13.71
C TYR A 131 5.69 16.33 12.65
N LEU A 132 6.61 17.07 12.00
CA LEU A 132 6.27 18.00 10.93
C LEU A 132 5.70 17.27 9.71
N PHE A 133 6.23 16.10 9.37
CA PHE A 133 5.68 15.27 8.31
C PHE A 133 4.25 14.82 8.61
N ASP A 134 3.99 14.32 9.83
CA ASP A 134 2.63 13.96 10.28
C ASP A 134 1.66 15.13 10.16
N LYS A 135 2.06 16.34 10.57
CA LYS A 135 1.16 17.51 10.58
C LYS A 135 0.99 18.18 9.22
N LEU A 136 2.07 18.35 8.46
CA LEU A 136 2.07 19.20 7.26
C LEU A 136 1.92 18.40 5.98
N THR A 137 2.40 17.15 5.91
CA THR A 137 2.27 16.34 4.70
C THR A 137 1.03 15.46 4.74
N LEU A 138 0.78 14.77 5.86
CA LEU A 138 -0.38 13.88 6.00
C LEU A 138 -1.59 14.57 6.63
N GLY A 139 -1.40 15.74 7.26
CA GLY A 139 -2.49 16.51 7.84
C GLY A 139 -3.35 17.25 6.80
N GLU A 140 -2.78 17.62 5.65
CA GLU A 140 -3.50 18.31 4.56
C GLU A 140 -4.48 17.39 3.80
N SER A 141 -4.35 16.08 3.97
CA SER A 141 -5.22 15.07 3.35
C SER A 141 -6.55 14.86 4.11
N SER A 142 -6.92 15.78 5.02
CA SER A 142 -8.09 15.67 5.91
C SER A 142 -9.16 16.73 5.67
#